data_AF-A0A949LEB5-F1
#
_entry.id   AF-A0A949LEB5-F1
#
_cell.length_a   1.000
_cell.length_b   1.000
_cell.length_c   1.000
_cell.angle_alpha   90.00
_cell.angle_beta   90.00
_cell.angle_gamma   90.00
#
_symmetry.space_group_name_H-M   'P 1'
#
loop_
_entity.id
_entity.type
_entity.pdbx_description
1 polymer ?
#
loop_
_entity_poly.entity_id
_entity_poly.type
_entity_poly.pdbx_seq_one_letter_code
_entity_poly.pdbx_strand_id
1 'polypeptide(L)'
;MSCLKDGRQVRFLFLPQGEDPDTLVREEGKELFNARIEKAQPISDFLIDHLSQGLDTSTLDGKARLATLALPMLARQPKGMLRELILSQLAEHTQIALQTLTTQLQAAEQNQKPLAAPPAAQAAAQSQVQPATNRVPTSPAQEPRQAKQKPTPSTNENGTAQLLAYKTIRLLLQLPERAQSIDMPEELRELNLTHTNLLISVLERLKSSPKISTAALLGYWHDTPEGSMLANLAAQEFLLCNDSAELEINEAIQQLRKLHISQAILNQITADRHSGSKDGAQLKALLQLKQQLYTQERDEG
;
A
#
# COMPACT_ATOMS: atom_id res chain seq x y z
N MET A 1 -2.69 0.24 -2.56
CA MET A 1 -2.98 -0.91 -3.43
C MET A 1 -2.85 -0.47 -4.87
N SER A 2 -2.17 -1.27 -5.69
CA SER A 2 -1.94 -0.98 -7.11
C SER A 2 -3.28 -0.88 -7.85
N CYS A 3 -3.50 0.20 -8.61
CA CYS A 3 -4.65 0.37 -9.51
C CYS A 3 -4.64 -0.61 -10.70
N LEU A 4 -3.56 -1.38 -10.83
CA LEU A 4 -3.31 -2.38 -11.86
C LEU A 4 -3.72 -3.77 -11.33
N LYS A 5 -5.02 -4.04 -11.30
CA LYS A 5 -5.57 -5.40 -11.09
C LYS A 5 -5.57 -6.16 -12.43
N ASP A 6 -5.49 -7.49 -12.35
CA ASP A 6 -5.58 -8.38 -13.51
C ASP A 6 -6.90 -8.14 -14.28
N GLY A 7 -6.82 -8.09 -15.61
CA GLY A 7 -7.96 -7.83 -16.51
C GLY A 7 -8.10 -6.39 -17.01
N ARG A 8 -7.27 -5.43 -16.56
CA ARG A 8 -7.23 -4.06 -17.10
C ARG A 8 -6.02 -3.83 -18.01
N GLN A 9 -6.24 -3.19 -19.14
CA GLN A 9 -5.18 -2.79 -20.07
C GLN A 9 -4.88 -1.30 -19.90
N VAL A 10 -3.62 -0.97 -19.63
CA VAL A 10 -3.13 0.42 -19.64
C VAL A 10 -2.36 0.62 -20.94
N ARG A 11 -2.71 1.67 -21.68
CA ARG A 11 -2.05 2.07 -22.92
C ARG A 11 -1.64 3.54 -22.83
N PHE A 12 -0.49 3.87 -23.40
CA PHE A 12 0.05 5.21 -23.51
C PHE A 12 -0.28 5.77 -24.89
N LEU A 13 -1.09 6.82 -24.90
CA LEU A 13 -1.39 7.60 -26.08
C LEU A 13 -0.48 8.83 -26.08
N PHE A 14 0.44 8.90 -27.04
CA PHE A 14 1.27 10.09 -27.23
C PHE A 14 0.55 11.08 -28.12
N LEU A 15 0.34 12.29 -27.58
CA LEU A 15 -0.25 13.41 -28.31
C LEU A 15 0.86 14.27 -28.94
N PRO A 16 0.57 14.99 -30.04
CA PRO A 16 1.44 16.03 -30.57
C PRO A 16 1.79 17.07 -29.50
N GLN A 17 2.95 17.72 -29.62
CA GLN A 17 3.38 18.72 -28.64
C GLN A 17 2.38 19.87 -28.54
N GLY A 18 1.90 20.12 -27.33
CA GLY A 18 1.03 21.26 -27.01
C GLY A 18 -0.46 21.02 -27.25
N GLU A 19 -0.87 19.80 -27.61
CA GLU A 19 -2.27 19.45 -27.79
C GLU A 19 -2.85 18.65 -26.63
N ASP A 20 -4.03 19.08 -26.19
CA ASP A 20 -4.87 18.40 -25.21
C ASP A 20 -5.87 17.47 -25.91
N PRO A 21 -6.33 16.39 -25.26
CA PRO A 21 -7.24 15.42 -25.88
C PRO A 21 -8.56 16.05 -26.38
N ASP A 22 -9.06 17.06 -25.68
CA ASP A 22 -10.28 17.78 -26.09
C ASP A 22 -10.07 18.62 -27.36
N THR A 23 -8.90 19.23 -27.52
CA THR A 23 -8.52 19.97 -28.73
C THR A 23 -8.36 19.01 -29.90
N LEU A 24 -7.66 17.89 -29.68
CA LEU A 24 -7.37 16.91 -30.72
C LEU A 24 -8.64 16.19 -31.23
N VAL A 25 -9.61 15.92 -30.35
CA VAL A 25 -10.92 15.38 -30.74
C VAL A 25 -11.73 16.40 -31.54
N ARG A 26 -11.57 17.71 -31.26
CA ARG A 26 -12.22 18.79 -32.01
C ARG A 26 -11.58 19.00 -33.39
N GLU A 27 -10.28 18.81 -33.51
CA GLU A 27 -9.54 19.01 -34.77
C GLU A 27 -9.57 17.77 -35.69
N GLU A 28 -9.24 16.58 -35.19
CA GLU A 28 -9.17 15.34 -35.98
C GLU A 28 -10.51 14.57 -36.00
N GLY A 29 -11.44 14.90 -35.10
CA GLY A 29 -12.71 14.21 -34.97
C GLY A 29 -12.62 12.88 -34.21
N LYS A 30 -13.78 12.38 -33.75
CA LYS A 30 -13.88 11.19 -32.87
C LYS A 30 -13.32 9.91 -33.51
N GLU A 31 -13.45 9.75 -34.82
CA GLU A 31 -13.05 8.53 -35.53
C GLU A 31 -11.53 8.39 -35.60
N LEU A 32 -10.81 9.47 -35.92
CA LEU A 32 -9.35 9.49 -35.95
C LEU A 32 -8.76 9.36 -34.53
N PHE A 33 -9.39 9.99 -33.54
CA PHE A 33 -8.99 9.84 -32.13
C PHE A 33 -9.14 8.40 -31.63
N ASN A 34 -10.24 7.72 -31.95
CA ASN A 34 -10.43 6.31 -31.62
C ASN A 34 -9.40 5.40 -32.30
N ALA A 35 -9.10 5.64 -33.59
CA ALA A 35 -8.04 4.91 -34.29
C ALA A 35 -6.66 5.14 -33.64
N ARG A 36 -6.43 6.32 -33.05
CA ARG A 36 -5.21 6.63 -32.30
C ARG A 36 -5.17 5.90 -30.96
N ILE A 37 -6.30 5.79 -30.25
CA ILE A 37 -6.43 4.98 -29.02
C ILE A 37 -6.11 3.50 -29.30
N GLU A 38 -6.61 2.95 -30.41
CA GLU A 38 -6.30 1.57 -30.81
C GLU A 38 -4.80 1.36 -31.08
N LYS A 39 -4.14 2.38 -31.64
CA LYS A 39 -2.69 2.39 -31.87
C LYS A 39 -1.85 2.77 -30.65
N ALA A 40 -2.47 3.14 -29.52
CA ALA A 40 -1.75 3.54 -28.31
C ALA A 40 -0.84 2.41 -27.83
N GLN A 41 0.33 2.73 -27.30
CA GLN A 41 1.35 1.74 -26.95
C GLN A 41 1.00 1.04 -25.62
N PRO A 42 1.02 -0.29 -25.53
CA PRO A 42 0.83 -1.01 -24.27
C PRO A 42 1.85 -0.59 -23.19
N ILE A 43 1.44 -0.64 -21.91
CA ILE A 43 2.32 -0.36 -20.75
C ILE A 43 3.60 -1.21 -20.75
N SER A 44 3.50 -2.47 -21.18
CA SER A 44 4.64 -3.41 -21.20
C SER A 44 5.73 -2.94 -22.14
N ASP A 45 5.35 -2.56 -23.37
CA ASP A 45 6.24 -2.06 -24.41
C ASP A 45 6.84 -0.72 -23.99
N PHE A 46 5.99 0.20 -23.50
CA PHE A 46 6.43 1.52 -23.08
C PHE A 46 7.48 1.46 -21.96
N LEU A 47 7.29 0.57 -20.98
CA LEU A 47 8.24 0.40 -19.89
C LEU A 47 9.61 -0.07 -20.40
N ILE A 48 9.62 -1.07 -21.28
CA ILE A 48 10.87 -1.62 -21.85
C ILE A 48 11.56 -0.56 -22.71
N ASP A 49 10.82 0.14 -23.56
CA ASP A 49 11.36 1.19 -24.42
C ASP A 49 11.95 2.33 -23.59
N HIS A 50 11.22 2.79 -22.57
CA HIS A 50 11.67 3.88 -21.71
C HIS A 50 12.91 3.51 -20.90
N LEU A 51 12.96 2.29 -20.34
CA LEU A 51 14.14 1.80 -19.62
C LEU A 51 15.33 1.52 -20.55
N SER A 52 15.06 1.27 -21.83
CA SER A 52 16.09 1.09 -22.85
C SER A 52 16.66 2.43 -23.35
N GLN A 53 16.05 3.57 -23.02
CA GLN A 53 16.56 4.89 -23.42
C GLN A 53 17.95 5.13 -22.80
N GLY A 54 18.94 5.37 -23.65
CA GLY A 54 20.33 5.58 -23.23
C GLY A 54 21.11 4.29 -22.93
N LEU A 55 20.55 3.10 -23.21
CA LEU A 55 21.25 1.83 -23.15
C LEU A 55 21.48 1.27 -24.56
N ASP A 56 22.65 0.69 -24.80
CA ASP A 56 22.89 -0.10 -26.01
C ASP A 56 22.42 -1.55 -25.79
N THR A 57 21.16 -1.79 -26.13
CA THR A 57 20.50 -3.10 -26.02
C THR A 57 21.06 -4.15 -27.00
N SER A 58 21.98 -3.78 -27.90
CA SER A 58 22.72 -4.74 -28.74
C SER A 58 23.86 -5.42 -27.97
N THR A 59 24.32 -4.80 -26.89
CA THR A 59 25.43 -5.31 -26.06
C THR A 59 24.94 -6.14 -24.88
N LEU A 60 25.77 -7.11 -24.45
CA LEU A 60 25.50 -7.90 -23.25
C LEU A 60 25.38 -7.02 -21.99
N ASP A 61 26.20 -5.97 -21.88
CA ASP A 61 26.15 -5.04 -20.73
C ASP A 61 24.85 -4.22 -20.73
N GLY A 62 24.42 -3.71 -21.89
CA GLY A 62 23.15 -2.98 -22.00
C GLY A 62 21.93 -3.83 -21.67
N LYS A 63 21.91 -5.11 -22.11
CA LYS A 63 20.86 -6.08 -21.74
C LYS A 63 20.84 -6.38 -20.24
N ALA A 64 22.01 -6.59 -19.63
CA ALA A 64 22.11 -6.83 -18.19
C ALA A 64 21.69 -5.61 -17.36
N ARG A 65 22.02 -4.38 -17.81
CA ARG A 65 21.58 -3.14 -17.19
C ARG A 65 20.07 -2.94 -17.29
N LEU A 66 19.48 -3.21 -18.46
CA LEU A 66 18.04 -3.15 -18.65
C LEU A 66 17.31 -4.05 -17.64
N ALA A 67 17.75 -5.31 -17.50
CA ALA A 67 17.19 -6.23 -16.50
C ALA A 67 17.38 -5.71 -15.06
N THR A 68 18.58 -5.21 -14.74
CA THR A 68 18.90 -4.67 -13.40
C THR A 68 18.00 -3.48 -13.02
N LEU A 69 17.63 -2.64 -13.99
CA LEU A 69 16.72 -1.51 -13.76
C LEU A 69 15.24 -1.94 -13.71
N ALA A 70 14.83 -2.88 -14.55
CA ALA A 70 13.44 -3.33 -14.66
C ALA A 70 12.98 -4.17 -13.45
N LEU A 71 13.82 -5.09 -12.96
CA LEU A 71 13.50 -6.01 -11.87
C LEU A 71 13.01 -5.32 -10.57
N PRO A 72 13.66 -4.27 -10.03
CA PRO A 72 13.17 -3.61 -8.82
C PRO A 72 11.84 -2.87 -9.03
N MET A 73 11.54 -2.40 -10.25
CA MET A 73 10.24 -1.81 -10.56
C MET A 73 9.14 -2.87 -10.57
N LEU A 74 9.41 -4.04 -11.15
CA LEU A 74 8.51 -5.18 -11.15
C LEU A 74 8.27 -5.76 -9.75
N ALA A 75 9.29 -5.73 -8.88
CA ALA A 75 9.17 -6.19 -7.49
C ALA A 75 8.20 -5.32 -6.65
N ARG A 76 8.01 -4.05 -7.03
CA ARG A 76 7.05 -3.14 -6.38
C ARG A 76 5.61 -3.36 -6.85
N GLN A 77 5.42 -4.08 -7.95
CA GLN A 77 4.09 -4.42 -8.46
C GLN A 77 3.56 -5.69 -7.78
N PRO A 78 2.24 -5.76 -7.52
CA PRO A 78 1.63 -6.97 -6.99
C PRO A 78 1.85 -8.15 -7.95
N LYS A 79 1.87 -9.35 -7.40
CA LYS A 79 1.91 -10.58 -8.18
C LYS A 79 0.61 -10.71 -8.98
N GLY A 80 0.71 -11.02 -10.27
CA GLY A 80 -0.43 -11.11 -11.20
C GLY A 80 0.03 -11.43 -12.62
N MET A 81 -0.90 -11.77 -13.52
CA MET A 81 -0.60 -12.21 -14.89
C MET A 81 0.16 -11.14 -15.68
N LEU A 82 -0.21 -9.86 -15.53
CA LEU A 82 0.50 -8.76 -16.20
C LEU A 82 2.01 -8.72 -15.88
N ARG A 83 2.37 -8.98 -14.61
CA ARG A 83 3.77 -9.00 -14.19
C ARG A 83 4.53 -10.14 -14.86
N GLU A 84 3.91 -11.32 -14.98
CA GLU A 84 4.48 -12.47 -15.69
C GLU A 84 4.65 -12.17 -17.19
N LEU A 85 3.68 -11.49 -17.81
CA LEU A 85 3.77 -11.10 -19.22
C LEU A 85 4.88 -10.08 -19.47
N ILE A 86 5.02 -9.06 -18.61
CA ILE A 86 6.12 -8.08 -18.70
C ILE A 86 7.47 -8.79 -18.50
N LEU A 87 7.55 -9.76 -17.59
CA LEU A 87 8.77 -10.52 -17.35
C LEU A 87 9.12 -11.43 -18.54
N SER A 88 8.13 -12.05 -19.18
CA SER A 88 8.32 -12.80 -20.43
C SER A 88 8.85 -11.90 -21.55
N GLN A 89 8.27 -10.71 -21.71
CA GLN A 89 8.70 -9.76 -22.73
C GLN A 89 10.11 -9.22 -22.47
N LEU A 90 10.45 -8.97 -21.20
CA LEU A 90 11.80 -8.59 -20.79
C LEU A 90 12.81 -9.71 -21.11
N ALA A 91 12.43 -10.98 -20.91
CA ALA A 91 13.26 -12.14 -21.25
C ALA A 91 13.57 -12.19 -22.75
N GLU A 92 12.57 -11.94 -23.60
CA GLU A 92 12.73 -11.88 -25.06
C GLU A 92 13.68 -10.74 -25.47
N HIS A 93 13.49 -9.53 -24.93
CA HIS A 93 14.31 -8.37 -25.26
C HIS A 93 15.77 -8.50 -24.77
N THR A 94 15.96 -9.06 -23.57
CA THR A 94 17.30 -9.21 -22.98
C THR A 94 18.01 -10.51 -23.39
N GLN A 95 17.29 -11.45 -24.03
CA GLN A 95 17.75 -12.82 -24.30
C GLN A 95 18.23 -13.57 -23.04
N ILE A 96 17.80 -13.11 -21.86
CA ILE A 96 18.06 -13.78 -20.59
C ILE A 96 16.95 -14.79 -20.37
N ALA A 97 17.29 -15.99 -19.91
CA ALA A 97 16.30 -17.01 -19.61
C ALA A 97 15.28 -16.51 -18.57
N LEU A 98 13.99 -16.72 -18.86
CA LEU A 98 12.87 -16.32 -18.00
C LEU A 98 13.08 -16.80 -16.55
N GLN A 99 13.53 -18.04 -16.37
CA GLN A 99 13.80 -18.62 -15.04
C GLN A 99 14.87 -17.86 -14.26
N THR A 100 15.90 -17.35 -14.94
CA THR A 100 16.96 -16.54 -14.33
C THR A 100 16.40 -15.20 -13.87
N LEU A 101 15.57 -14.55 -14.68
CA LEU A 101 14.90 -13.30 -14.34
C LEU A 101 13.91 -13.48 -13.18
N THR A 102 13.10 -14.54 -13.18
CA THR A 102 12.19 -14.86 -12.08
C THR A 102 12.95 -15.08 -10.78
N THR A 103 14.08 -15.79 -10.82
CA THR A 103 14.93 -16.02 -9.65
C THR A 103 15.53 -14.70 -9.13
N GLN A 104 16.04 -13.85 -10.03
CA GLN A 104 16.58 -12.54 -9.65
C GLN A 104 15.49 -11.60 -9.10
N LEU A 105 14.27 -11.67 -9.64
CA LEU A 105 13.13 -10.91 -9.16
C LEU A 105 12.74 -11.35 -7.74
N GLN A 106 12.68 -12.66 -7.47
CA GLN A 106 12.44 -13.19 -6.14
C GLN A 106 13.56 -12.80 -5.16
N ALA A 107 14.82 -12.81 -5.59
CA ALA A 107 15.94 -12.33 -4.79
C ALA A 107 15.81 -10.82 -4.49
N ALA A 108 15.39 -10.01 -5.46
CA ALA A 108 15.12 -8.58 -5.27
C ALA A 108 13.95 -8.33 -4.30
N GLU A 109 12.89 -9.14 -4.34
CA GLU A 109 11.81 -9.10 -3.35
C GLU A 109 12.31 -9.45 -1.93
N GLN A 110 13.21 -10.43 -1.80
CA GLN A 110 13.79 -10.84 -0.52
C GLN A 110 14.75 -9.79 0.04
N ASN A 111 15.51 -9.10 -0.80
CA ASN A 111 16.41 -8.00 -0.38
C ASN A 111 15.67 -6.70 -0.02
N GLN A 112 14.39 -6.57 -0.39
CA GLN A 112 13.49 -5.50 0.09
C GLN A 112 12.85 -5.82 1.45
N LYS A 113 12.93 -7.08 1.90
CA LYS A 113 12.63 -7.45 3.28
C LYS A 113 13.89 -7.13 4.11
N PRO A 114 13.79 -6.45 5.27
CA PRO A 114 14.98 -6.15 6.07
C PRO A 114 15.74 -7.44 6.36
N LEU A 115 16.94 -7.55 5.78
CA LEU A 115 17.86 -8.64 6.04
C LEU A 115 18.17 -8.64 7.53
N ALA A 116 17.67 -9.65 8.23
CA ALA A 116 18.14 -9.97 9.57
C ALA A 116 19.68 -10.06 9.51
N ALA A 117 20.34 -9.38 10.45
CA ALA A 117 21.78 -9.27 10.53
C ALA A 117 22.48 -10.63 10.35
N PRO A 118 23.66 -10.68 9.70
CA PRO A 118 24.38 -11.93 9.53
C PRO A 118 24.77 -12.53 10.89
N PRO A 119 24.80 -13.86 11.05
CA PRO A 119 25.32 -14.47 12.26
C PRO A 119 26.82 -14.18 12.33
N ALA A 120 27.23 -13.46 13.36
CA ALA A 120 28.63 -13.23 13.67
C ALA A 120 29.32 -14.57 13.93
N ALA A 121 30.04 -15.07 12.92
CA ALA A 121 30.96 -16.18 13.05
C ALA A 121 32.08 -15.79 14.01
N GLN A 122 32.32 -16.69 14.96
CA GLN A 122 33.39 -16.67 15.94
C GLN A 122 34.75 -16.55 15.23
N ALA A 123 35.51 -15.50 15.55
CA ALA A 123 36.93 -15.42 15.22
C ALA A 123 37.70 -14.75 16.36
N ALA A 124 38.48 -15.59 17.05
CA ALA A 124 39.75 -15.31 17.72
C ALA A 124 39.81 -14.26 18.85
N ALA A 125 39.92 -14.75 20.09
CA ALA A 125 40.64 -14.05 21.16
C ALA A 125 41.40 -15.06 22.03
N GLN A 126 42.64 -15.35 21.65
CA GLN A 126 43.69 -15.79 22.56
C GLN A 126 44.81 -14.76 22.49
N SER A 127 45.01 -14.02 23.59
CA SER A 127 46.34 -13.66 24.12
C SER A 127 46.21 -12.84 25.40
N GLN A 128 47.23 -13.01 26.24
CA GLN A 128 47.28 -12.87 27.68
C GLN A 128 48.04 -11.60 28.14
N VAL A 129 47.63 -11.05 29.29
CA VAL A 129 48.47 -10.56 30.44
C VAL A 129 49.27 -9.22 30.32
N GLN A 130 48.69 -8.13 30.93
CA GLN A 130 49.18 -7.22 32.02
C GLN A 130 50.62 -6.59 32.05
N PRO A 131 50.97 -5.58 32.92
CA PRO A 131 50.20 -4.54 33.67
C PRO A 131 50.86 -3.11 33.79
N ALA A 132 50.06 -2.17 34.37
CA ALA A 132 50.39 -1.04 35.29
C ALA A 132 51.11 0.27 34.82
N THR A 133 50.46 1.43 35.06
CA THR A 133 50.83 2.42 36.12
C THR A 133 49.92 3.68 36.17
N ASN A 134 49.18 3.83 37.28
CA ASN A 134 49.02 4.99 38.17
C ASN A 134 48.70 6.44 37.67
N ARG A 135 47.49 6.97 37.95
CA ARG A 135 47.13 7.90 39.08
C ARG A 135 45.84 8.74 38.85
N VAL A 136 44.79 8.44 39.64
CA VAL A 136 43.87 9.24 40.53
C VAL A 136 43.25 10.63 40.09
N PRO A 137 42.24 11.21 40.79
CA PRO A 137 40.82 11.20 40.38
C PRO A 137 40.14 12.60 40.35
N THR A 138 38.96 12.74 39.74
CA THR A 138 37.94 13.71 40.21
C THR A 138 36.54 13.36 39.67
N SER A 139 35.56 13.33 40.57
CA SER A 139 34.10 13.25 40.35
C SER A 139 33.47 14.55 40.86
N PRO A 140 32.15 14.81 40.77
CA PRO A 140 31.10 14.25 39.91
C PRO A 140 30.21 15.35 39.25
N ALA A 141 29.52 15.08 38.14
CA ALA A 141 28.28 15.81 37.80
C ALA A 141 27.42 14.99 36.83
N GLN A 142 26.14 14.93 37.16
CA GLN A 142 25.14 13.98 36.69
C GLN A 142 24.62 14.28 35.28
N GLU A 143 24.29 13.19 34.60
CA GLU A 143 23.42 13.10 33.42
C GLU A 143 22.01 13.69 33.68
N PRO A 144 21.30 14.06 32.60
CA PRO A 144 20.34 13.08 32.07
C PRO A 144 20.65 12.70 30.61
N ARG A 145 21.05 11.44 30.42
CA ARG A 145 20.93 10.74 29.15
C ARG A 145 19.46 10.72 28.76
N GLN A 146 19.11 11.47 27.71
CA GLN A 146 17.93 11.15 26.92
C GLN A 146 18.15 9.76 26.32
N ALA A 147 17.55 8.76 26.96
CA ALA A 147 17.44 7.43 26.42
C ALA A 147 16.74 7.53 25.05
N LYS A 148 17.50 7.29 23.98
CA LYS A 148 16.96 6.96 22.66
C LYS A 148 16.07 5.74 22.83
N GLN A 149 14.76 5.97 22.93
CA GLN A 149 13.77 4.90 22.89
C GLN A 149 13.86 4.24 21.52
N LYS A 150 14.24 2.97 21.55
CA LYS A 150 14.22 2.04 20.43
C LYS A 150 12.74 1.87 20.03
N PRO A 151 12.32 2.10 18.77
CA PRO A 151 10.93 1.87 18.40
C PRO A 151 10.63 0.37 18.53
N THR A 152 9.67 0.05 19.37
CA THR A 152 9.06 -1.28 19.51
C THR A 152 8.19 -1.59 18.28
N PRO A 153 7.86 -2.87 17.98
CA PRO A 153 7.18 -3.27 16.74
C PRO A 153 5.68 -2.89 16.65
N SER A 154 5.19 -1.94 17.46
CA SER A 154 3.75 -1.70 17.64
C SER A 154 3.13 -0.65 16.70
N THR A 155 3.87 -0.11 15.72
CA THR A 155 3.48 1.14 15.02
C THR A 155 2.91 0.94 13.61
N ASN A 156 3.12 -0.22 12.95
CA ASN A 156 2.72 -0.38 11.54
C ASN A 156 1.23 -0.69 11.34
N GLU A 157 0.57 -1.41 12.26
CA GLU A 157 -0.85 -1.79 12.12
C GLU A 157 -1.79 -0.56 12.18
N ASN A 158 -1.44 0.45 13.00
CA ASN A 158 -2.19 1.71 13.02
C ASN A 158 -2.01 2.51 11.72
N GLY A 159 -0.83 2.44 11.10
CA GLY A 159 -0.54 3.11 9.82
C GLY A 159 -1.26 2.46 8.64
N THR A 160 -1.35 1.13 8.61
CA THR A 160 -2.12 0.40 7.59
C THR A 160 -3.63 0.63 7.76
N ALA A 161 -4.14 0.64 9.00
CA ALA A 161 -5.53 1.00 9.28
C ALA A 161 -5.86 2.43 8.81
N GLN A 162 -4.98 3.38 9.11
CA GLN A 162 -5.11 4.77 8.67
C GLN A 162 -5.14 4.88 7.13
N LEU A 163 -4.23 4.20 6.43
CA LEU A 163 -4.18 4.21 4.97
C LEU A 163 -5.47 3.64 4.35
N LEU A 164 -5.98 2.53 4.90
CA LEU A 164 -7.22 1.91 4.43
C LEU A 164 -8.43 2.81 4.70
N ALA A 165 -8.53 3.39 5.90
CA ALA A 165 -9.61 4.32 6.25
C ALA A 165 -9.64 5.54 5.32
N TYR A 166 -8.49 6.15 5.05
CA TYR A 166 -8.40 7.28 4.13
C TYR A 166 -8.69 6.91 2.68
N LYS A 167 -8.26 5.71 2.24
CA LYS A 167 -8.63 5.19 0.92
C LYS A 167 -10.15 5.09 0.80
N THR A 168 -10.81 4.49 1.79
CA THR A 168 -12.28 4.33 1.82
C THR A 168 -12.98 5.69 1.83
N ILE A 169 -12.58 6.61 2.71
CA ILE A 169 -13.12 7.97 2.75
C ILE A 169 -12.99 8.66 1.40
N ARG A 170 -11.79 8.59 0.78
CA ARG A 170 -11.53 9.21 -0.51
C ARG A 170 -12.43 8.65 -1.62
N LEU A 171 -12.64 7.34 -1.65
CA LEU A 171 -13.57 6.70 -2.60
C LEU A 171 -15.02 7.14 -2.39
N LEU A 172 -15.44 7.30 -1.13
CA LEU A 172 -16.78 7.78 -0.77
C LEU A 172 -17.00 9.26 -1.11
N LEU A 173 -15.97 10.10 -1.00
CA LEU A 173 -16.03 11.51 -1.40
C LEU A 173 -16.27 11.67 -2.91
N GLN A 174 -15.79 10.73 -3.72
CA GLN A 174 -15.98 10.72 -5.17
C GLN A 174 -17.34 10.16 -5.60
N LEU A 175 -17.83 9.14 -4.89
CA LEU A 175 -19.08 8.45 -5.20
C LEU A 175 -20.01 8.40 -3.96
N PRO A 176 -20.59 9.54 -3.54
CA PRO A 176 -21.46 9.65 -2.36
C PRO A 176 -22.60 8.61 -2.32
N GLU A 177 -23.23 8.37 -3.47
CA GLU A 177 -24.37 7.45 -3.63
C GLU A 177 -24.02 6.01 -3.23
N ARG A 178 -22.76 5.60 -3.33
CA ARG A 178 -22.32 4.25 -2.98
C ARG A 178 -22.35 3.99 -1.48
N ALA A 179 -22.39 5.04 -0.64
CA ALA A 179 -22.55 4.88 0.80
C ALA A 179 -23.84 4.14 1.22
N GLN A 180 -24.86 4.15 0.35
CA GLN A 180 -26.15 3.50 0.62
C GLN A 180 -26.05 1.97 0.61
N SER A 181 -25.19 1.41 -0.27
CA SER A 181 -25.04 -0.03 -0.45
C SER A 181 -24.01 -0.66 0.48
N ILE A 182 -23.35 0.13 1.32
CA ILE A 182 -22.30 -0.34 2.22
C ILE A 182 -22.90 -0.67 3.58
N ASP A 183 -22.78 -1.93 3.97
CA ASP A 183 -23.02 -2.35 5.35
C ASP A 183 -21.83 -1.97 6.21
N MET A 184 -22.11 -1.17 7.25
CA MET A 184 -21.09 -0.79 8.22
C MET A 184 -21.02 -1.83 9.33
N PRO A 185 -19.87 -2.48 9.52
CA PRO A 185 -19.68 -3.41 10.62
C PRO A 185 -19.71 -2.65 11.95
N GLU A 186 -20.56 -3.06 12.88
CA GLU A 186 -20.62 -2.55 14.26
C GLU A 186 -19.26 -2.69 14.95
N GLU A 187 -18.50 -3.73 14.58
CA GLU A 187 -17.19 -4.02 15.13
C GLU A 187 -16.23 -2.85 14.94
N LEU A 188 -16.34 -2.06 13.86
CA LEU A 188 -15.46 -0.90 13.63
C LEU A 188 -15.67 0.25 14.63
N ARG A 189 -16.80 0.27 15.37
CA ARG A 189 -17.08 1.28 16.40
C ARG A 189 -16.33 1.04 17.71
N GLU A 190 -15.94 -0.20 17.99
CA GLU A 190 -15.40 -0.59 19.30
C GLU A 190 -13.96 -0.09 19.55
N LEU A 191 -13.15 0.08 18.50
CA LEU A 191 -11.74 0.46 18.62
C LEU A 191 -11.49 1.93 18.93
N ASN A 192 -12.47 2.82 18.69
CA ASN A 192 -12.36 4.26 18.93
C ASN A 192 -11.06 4.89 18.36
N LEU A 193 -10.66 4.48 17.16
CA LEU A 193 -9.50 5.06 16.46
C LEU A 193 -9.94 6.30 15.69
N THR A 194 -9.15 7.38 15.75
CA THR A 194 -9.45 8.67 15.12
C THR A 194 -9.87 8.55 13.64
N HIS A 195 -9.13 7.76 12.86
CA HIS A 195 -9.37 7.61 11.41
C HIS A 195 -10.60 6.78 11.08
N THR A 196 -10.88 5.76 11.89
CA THR A 196 -12.07 4.92 11.75
C THR A 196 -13.31 5.69 12.17
N ASN A 197 -13.22 6.48 13.24
CA ASN A 197 -14.30 7.37 13.68
C ASN A 197 -14.64 8.39 12.58
N LEU A 198 -13.63 8.98 11.93
CA LEU A 198 -13.86 9.88 10.79
C LEU A 198 -14.56 9.17 9.63
N LEU A 199 -14.13 7.96 9.28
CA LEU A 199 -14.80 7.15 8.24
C LEU A 199 -16.27 6.88 8.59
N ILE A 200 -16.54 6.51 9.84
CA ILE A 200 -17.91 6.28 10.34
C ILE A 200 -18.74 7.55 10.23
N SER A 201 -18.23 8.69 10.70
CA SER A 201 -18.95 9.98 10.65
C SER A 201 -19.23 10.42 9.21
N VAL A 202 -18.29 10.25 8.29
CA VAL A 202 -18.49 10.54 6.86
C VAL A 202 -19.58 9.65 6.28
N LEU A 203 -19.55 8.35 6.59
CA LEU A 203 -20.50 7.39 6.04
C LEU A 203 -21.92 7.56 6.61
N GLU A 204 -22.05 7.80 7.92
CA GLU A 204 -23.34 8.15 8.55
C GLU A 204 -23.95 9.41 7.93
N ARG A 205 -23.11 10.39 7.59
CA ARG A 205 -23.55 11.61 6.91
C ARG A 205 -24.04 11.33 5.49
N LEU A 206 -23.29 10.54 4.73
CA LEU A 206 -23.66 10.15 3.37
C LEU A 206 -24.95 9.31 3.35
N LYS A 207 -25.15 8.43 4.35
CA LYS A 207 -26.40 7.69 4.54
C LYS A 207 -27.58 8.61 4.84
N SER A 208 -27.36 9.63 5.68
CA SER A 208 -28.40 10.61 6.06
C SER A 208 -28.73 11.63 4.96
N SER A 209 -27.86 11.80 3.96
CA SER A 209 -28.01 12.78 2.89
C SER A 209 -27.39 12.27 1.57
N PRO A 210 -28.07 11.34 0.86
CA PRO A 210 -27.50 10.65 -0.30
C PRO A 210 -27.04 11.58 -1.43
N LYS A 211 -27.79 12.67 -1.68
CA LYS A 211 -27.54 13.62 -2.77
C LYS A 211 -26.61 14.78 -2.40
N ILE A 212 -25.84 14.66 -1.32
CA ILE A 212 -24.92 15.71 -0.90
C ILE A 212 -23.75 15.80 -1.88
N SER A 213 -23.41 17.01 -2.33
CA SER A 213 -22.21 17.22 -3.15
C SER A 213 -20.97 17.11 -2.28
N THR A 214 -19.83 16.70 -2.87
CA THR A 214 -18.54 16.62 -2.15
C THR A 214 -18.18 17.95 -1.49
N ALA A 215 -18.41 19.08 -2.17
CA ALA A 215 -18.18 20.41 -1.60
C ALA A 215 -19.08 20.70 -0.39
N ALA A 216 -20.37 20.35 -0.46
CA ALA A 216 -21.29 20.50 0.66
C ALA A 216 -20.90 19.58 1.83
N LEU A 217 -20.41 18.37 1.54
CA LEU A 217 -19.93 17.42 2.54
C LEU A 217 -18.69 17.95 3.27
N LEU A 218 -17.69 18.47 2.53
CA LEU A 218 -16.49 19.08 3.12
C LEU A 218 -16.82 20.29 4.00
N GLY A 219 -17.86 21.05 3.67
CA GLY A 219 -18.34 22.19 4.45
C GLY A 219 -18.73 21.82 5.90
N TYR A 220 -19.16 20.59 6.17
CA TYR A 220 -19.52 20.17 7.53
C TYR A 220 -18.32 20.04 8.47
N TRP A 221 -17.12 19.84 7.94
CA TRP A 221 -15.89 19.68 8.72
C TRP A 221 -14.93 20.87 8.56
N HIS A 222 -15.32 21.97 7.90
CA HIS A 222 -14.40 23.05 7.53
C HIS A 222 -13.65 23.70 8.70
N ASP A 223 -14.25 23.73 9.90
CA ASP A 223 -13.65 24.28 11.13
C ASP A 223 -12.97 23.23 12.02
N THR A 224 -12.82 21.98 11.55
CA THR A 224 -12.24 20.89 12.33
C THR A 224 -10.91 20.41 11.74
N PRO A 225 -9.98 19.86 12.56
CA PRO A 225 -8.73 19.33 12.04
C PRO A 225 -8.97 18.22 10.99
N GLU A 226 -10.06 17.46 11.12
CA GLU A 226 -10.46 16.44 10.16
C GLU A 226 -10.86 17.03 8.80
N GLY A 227 -11.44 18.23 8.74
CA GLY A 227 -11.83 18.87 7.49
C GLY A 227 -10.65 19.22 6.60
N SER A 228 -9.54 19.69 7.19
CA SER A 228 -8.31 19.96 6.45
C SER A 228 -7.76 18.69 5.76
N MET A 229 -7.88 17.56 6.46
CA MET A 229 -7.51 16.26 5.95
C MET A 229 -8.47 15.76 4.86
N LEU A 230 -9.79 15.90 5.06
CA LEU A 230 -10.78 15.55 4.03
C LEU A 230 -10.58 16.36 2.75
N ALA A 231 -10.29 17.66 2.87
CA ALA A 231 -10.00 18.52 1.73
C ALA A 231 -8.73 18.07 0.99
N ASN A 232 -7.67 17.71 1.71
CA ASN A 232 -6.46 17.17 1.10
C ASN A 232 -6.75 15.83 0.38
N LEU A 233 -7.50 14.93 1.00
CA LEU A 233 -7.88 13.66 0.39
C LEU A 233 -8.72 13.84 -0.88
N ALA A 234 -9.62 14.84 -0.89
CA ALA A 234 -10.42 15.19 -2.06
C ALA A 234 -9.59 15.83 -3.19
N ALA A 235 -8.54 16.58 -2.86
CA ALA A 235 -7.70 17.30 -3.82
C ALA A 235 -6.68 16.41 -4.55
N GLN A 236 -6.43 15.19 -4.08
CA GLN A 236 -5.46 14.29 -4.72
C GLN A 236 -6.00 13.78 -6.09
N GLU A 237 -5.23 13.97 -7.16
CA GLU A 237 -5.54 13.53 -8.54
C GLU A 237 -5.85 12.03 -8.63
N PHE A 238 -6.77 11.66 -9.53
CA PHE A 238 -7.34 10.33 -9.56
C PHE A 238 -7.57 9.77 -10.97
N LEU A 239 -7.07 8.56 -11.19
CA LEU A 239 -7.37 7.69 -12.33
C LEU A 239 -7.99 6.40 -11.77
N LEU A 240 -9.25 6.43 -11.33
CA LEU A 240 -10.02 5.21 -11.07
C LEU A 240 -11.19 5.11 -12.05
N CYS A 241 -11.40 3.90 -12.58
CA CYS A 241 -12.58 3.54 -13.36
C CYS A 241 -13.73 3.24 -12.38
N ASN A 242 -14.90 3.84 -12.59
CA ASN A 242 -16.07 3.74 -11.69
C ASN A 242 -16.47 2.30 -11.35
N ASP A 243 -16.24 1.36 -12.27
CA ASP A 243 -16.57 -0.07 -12.08
C ASP A 243 -15.68 -0.78 -11.04
N SER A 244 -14.52 -0.19 -10.67
CA SER A 244 -13.62 -0.71 -9.61
C SER A 244 -14.03 -0.29 -8.21
N ALA A 245 -14.71 0.85 -8.11
CA ALA A 245 -14.72 1.62 -6.86
C ALA A 245 -15.49 0.89 -5.76
N GLU A 246 -16.62 0.26 -6.07
CA GLU A 246 -17.38 -0.54 -5.10
C GLU A 246 -16.58 -1.72 -4.55
N LEU A 247 -15.97 -2.50 -5.45
CA LEU A 247 -15.14 -3.63 -5.03
C LEU A 247 -14.00 -3.15 -4.13
N GLU A 248 -13.35 -2.05 -4.48
CA GLU A 248 -12.26 -1.50 -3.68
C GLU A 248 -12.68 -0.93 -2.33
N ILE A 249 -13.88 -0.33 -2.25
CA ILE A 249 -14.47 0.13 -0.99
C ILE A 249 -14.74 -1.08 -0.10
N ASN A 250 -15.42 -2.10 -0.64
CA ASN A 250 -15.77 -3.31 0.09
C ASN A 250 -14.52 -4.06 0.58
N GLU A 251 -13.53 -4.25 -0.29
CA GLU A 251 -12.24 -4.84 0.07
C GLU A 251 -11.55 -4.05 1.18
N ALA A 252 -11.51 -2.71 1.08
CA ALA A 252 -10.89 -1.87 2.10
C ALA A 252 -11.59 -1.98 3.46
N ILE A 253 -12.93 -2.02 3.47
CA ILE A 253 -13.72 -2.22 4.69
C ILE A 253 -13.47 -3.62 5.28
N GLN A 254 -13.46 -4.67 4.46
CA GLN A 254 -13.16 -6.03 4.96
C GLN A 254 -11.75 -6.12 5.55
N GLN A 255 -10.76 -5.46 4.93
CA GLN A 255 -9.41 -5.41 5.47
C GLN A 255 -9.33 -4.62 6.79
N LEU A 256 -10.06 -3.50 6.90
CA LEU A 256 -10.18 -2.78 8.16
C LEU A 256 -10.78 -3.66 9.26
N ARG A 257 -11.82 -4.46 8.96
CA ARG A 257 -12.40 -5.41 9.92
C ARG A 257 -11.41 -6.47 10.39
N LYS A 258 -10.63 -7.05 9.47
CA LYS A 258 -9.64 -8.06 9.82
C LYS A 258 -8.54 -7.52 10.72
N LEU A 259 -8.04 -6.33 10.39
CA LEU A 259 -7.05 -5.64 11.19
C LEU A 259 -7.64 -5.30 12.57
N HIS A 260 -8.88 -4.81 12.60
CA HIS A 260 -9.61 -4.52 13.82
C HIS A 260 -9.70 -5.74 14.75
N ILE A 261 -10.23 -6.87 14.26
CA ILE A 261 -10.39 -8.09 15.07
C ILE A 261 -9.04 -8.61 15.54
N SER A 262 -8.00 -8.53 14.70
CA SER A 262 -6.65 -8.94 15.08
C SER A 262 -6.12 -8.07 16.23
N GLN A 263 -6.33 -6.75 16.17
CA GLN A 263 -5.96 -5.83 17.24
C GLN A 263 -6.78 -6.06 18.51
N ALA A 264 -8.09 -6.29 18.39
CA ALA A 264 -8.97 -6.57 19.53
C ALA A 264 -8.56 -7.84 20.28
N ILE A 265 -8.21 -8.91 19.55
CA ILE A 265 -7.66 -10.15 20.14
C ILE A 265 -6.37 -9.86 20.92
N LEU A 266 -5.45 -9.08 20.35
CA LEU A 266 -4.18 -8.72 21.02
C LEU A 266 -4.42 -7.88 22.28
N ASN A 267 -5.32 -6.90 22.19
CA ASN A 267 -5.69 -6.06 23.33
C ASN A 267 -6.30 -6.92 24.45
N GLN A 268 -7.20 -7.85 24.12
CA GLN A 268 -7.82 -8.76 25.10
C GLN A 268 -6.79 -9.69 25.75
N ILE A 269 -5.90 -10.30 24.98
CA ILE A 269 -4.82 -11.14 25.51
C ILE A 269 -3.93 -10.34 26.47
N THR A 270 -3.66 -9.07 26.13
CA THR A 270 -2.85 -8.18 26.96
C THR A 270 -3.59 -7.78 28.24
N ALA A 271 -4.89 -7.48 28.14
CA ALA A 271 -5.76 -7.17 29.29
C ALA A 271 -5.92 -8.36 30.25
N ASP A 272 -6.11 -9.58 29.74
CA ASP A 272 -6.20 -10.81 30.55
C ASP A 272 -4.88 -11.09 31.31
N ARG A 273 -3.73 -10.80 30.68
CA ARG A 273 -2.41 -10.91 31.34
C ARG A 273 -2.24 -9.91 32.48
N HIS A 274 -2.77 -8.70 32.34
CA HIS A 274 -2.63 -7.64 33.35
C HIS A 274 -3.69 -7.68 34.45
N SER A 275 -4.92 -8.10 34.15
CA SER A 275 -6.04 -8.10 35.11
C SER A 275 -6.18 -9.41 35.89
N GLY A 276 -5.54 -10.51 35.44
CA GLY A 276 -5.66 -11.83 36.06
C GLY A 276 -7.05 -12.47 35.92
N SER A 277 -8.04 -11.73 35.37
CA SER A 277 -9.34 -12.24 34.98
C SER A 277 -9.24 -12.79 33.57
N LYS A 278 -9.61 -14.06 33.39
CA LYS A 278 -9.72 -14.66 32.06
C LYS A 278 -11.12 -14.36 31.53
N ASP A 279 -11.28 -13.28 30.77
CA ASP A 279 -12.53 -13.06 30.05
C ASP A 279 -12.57 -13.94 28.78
N GLY A 280 -12.55 -15.26 29.02
CA GLY A 280 -12.43 -16.28 27.99
C GLY A 280 -13.64 -16.32 27.05
N ALA A 281 -14.77 -15.75 27.46
CA ALA A 281 -15.94 -15.61 26.61
C ALA A 281 -15.72 -14.59 25.49
N GLN A 282 -15.17 -13.41 25.81
CA GLN A 282 -14.87 -12.36 24.83
C GLN A 282 -13.79 -12.80 23.84
N LEU A 283 -12.69 -13.40 24.34
CA LEU A 283 -11.63 -13.91 23.48
C LEU A 283 -12.12 -15.02 22.53
N LYS A 284 -12.99 -15.92 23.01
CA LYS A 284 -13.59 -16.97 22.18
C LYS A 284 -14.51 -16.39 21.11
N ALA A 285 -15.31 -15.37 21.44
CA ALA A 285 -16.16 -14.66 20.48
C ALA A 285 -15.32 -13.99 19.37
N LEU A 286 -14.24 -13.28 19.72
CA LEU A 286 -13.35 -12.65 18.75
C LEU A 286 -12.64 -13.66 17.84
N LEU A 287 -12.22 -14.81 18.39
CA LEU A 287 -11.62 -15.90 17.60
C LEU A 287 -12.63 -16.54 16.65
N GLN A 288 -13.89 -16.70 17.07
CA GLN A 288 -14.96 -17.22 16.23
C GLN A 288 -15.29 -16.24 15.09
N LEU A 289 -15.36 -14.94 15.39
CA LEU A 289 -15.59 -13.90 14.39
C LEU A 289 -14.42 -13.83 13.38
N LYS A 290 -13.18 -13.97 13.85
CA LYS A 290 -12.00 -14.09 12.98
C LYS A 290 -12.13 -15.29 12.04
N GLN A 291 -12.56 -16.46 12.54
CA GLN A 291 -12.76 -17.62 11.66
C GLN A 291 -13.82 -17.35 10.59
N GLN A 292 -14.97 -16.77 10.97
CA GLN A 292 -16.06 -16.44 10.05
C GLN A 292 -15.61 -15.50 8.91
N LEU A 293 -14.86 -14.45 9.22
CA LEU A 293 -14.36 -13.52 8.20
C LEU A 293 -13.37 -14.15 7.22
N TYR A 294 -12.56 -15.11 7.67
CA TYR A 294 -11.60 -15.79 6.81
C TYR A 294 -12.23 -16.96 6.03
N THR A 295 -13.37 -17.48 6.47
CA THR A 295 -14.15 -18.49 5.71
C THR A 295 -15.00 -17.87 4.60
N GLN A 296 -15.55 -16.67 4.80
CA GLN A 296 -16.37 -15.98 3.78
C GLN A 296 -15.60 -15.69 2.48
N GLU A 297 -14.28 -15.48 2.55
CA GLU A 297 -13.45 -15.29 1.35
C GLU A 297 -13.18 -16.56 0.55
N ARG A 298 -13.43 -17.74 1.12
CA ARG A 298 -13.16 -19.03 0.46
C ARG A 298 -14.29 -19.46 -0.47
N ASP A 299 -15.47 -18.88 -0.29
CA ASP A 299 -16.67 -19.17 -1.08
C ASP A 299 -16.95 -18.11 -2.17
N GLU A 300 -16.22 -16.98 -2.18
CA GLU A 300 -16.38 -15.89 -3.16
C GLU A 300 -15.23 -15.79 -4.20
N GLY A 301 -14.29 -16.74 -4.20
CA GLY A 301 -13.18 -16.82 -5.18
C GLY A 301 -13.39 -17.91 -6.23
#